data_AF-A0A3D3JKG2-F1
#
_entry.id   AF-A0A3D3JKG2-F1
#
_cell.length_a   1.000
_cell.length_b   1.000
_cell.length_c   1.000
_cell.angle_alpha   90.00
_cell.angle_beta   90.00
_cell.angle_gamma   90.00
#
_symmetry.space_group_name_H-M   'P 1'
#
loop_
_entity.id
_entity.type
_entity.pdbx_description
1 polymer ?
#
loop_
_entity_poly.entity_id
_entity_poly.type
_entity_poly.pdbx_seq_one_letter_code
_entity_poly.pdbx_strand_id
1 'polypeptide(L)'
;MQQDDLSPNSADMYGNYRPPIEALRVGFGPRAGAAVIDVLLETALAIIIGLVLLSMDMQLNFLTAEQLESLQTIYKLLGMSQSEAASLVSTISVFTFSGIVINVAYPAIEGLTGRTPGKLALGLVVAHADGQRGTMGLWMKRMFIKNISAFLRFLAILPALSFLDYLGSFLGIVIIVGCFFALGYDRLALHDRIAGTAVFRTS
;
A
#
# COMPACT_ATOMS: atom_id res chain seq x y z
N MET A 1 -11.99 -4.42 -19.32
CA MET A 1 -12.25 -2.96 -19.34
C MET A 1 -11.17 -2.31 -20.20
N GLN A 2 -11.54 -1.62 -21.28
CA GLN A 2 -10.61 -0.85 -22.09
C GLN A 2 -10.29 0.47 -21.35
N GLN A 3 -9.02 0.73 -21.08
CA GLN A 3 -8.53 2.02 -20.60
C GLN A 3 -8.32 2.93 -21.81
N ASP A 4 -8.68 4.20 -21.83
CA ASP A 4 -8.42 5.04 -23.01
C ASP A 4 -6.93 5.42 -23.15
N ASP A 5 -6.45 5.61 -24.38
CA ASP A 5 -5.12 6.15 -24.66
C ASP A 5 -5.19 7.67 -24.60
N LEU A 6 -4.49 8.25 -23.62
CA LEU A 6 -4.47 9.70 -23.35
C LEU A 6 -3.19 10.36 -23.88
N SER A 7 -2.41 9.66 -24.71
CA SER A 7 -1.18 10.20 -25.27
C SER A 7 -1.45 11.46 -26.14
N PRO A 8 -0.62 12.51 -26.01
CA PRO A 8 -0.73 13.69 -26.83
C PRO A 8 -0.19 13.41 -28.23
N ASN A 9 -1.00 12.80 -29.10
CA ASN A 9 -0.75 12.94 -30.55
C ASN A 9 -0.91 14.42 -30.93
N SER A 10 0.08 14.95 -31.64
CA SER A 10 0.16 16.36 -32.07
C SER A 10 -1.09 16.76 -32.86
N ALA A 11 -1.95 17.59 -32.25
CA ALA A 11 -3.26 18.01 -32.72
C ALA A 11 -4.24 16.85 -33.02
N ASP A 12 -5.50 17.00 -32.62
CA ASP A 12 -6.53 16.20 -33.28
C ASP A 12 -6.65 16.66 -34.75
N MET A 13 -7.31 15.87 -35.59
CA MET A 13 -7.47 16.20 -37.03
C MET A 13 -8.15 17.58 -37.27
N TYR A 14 -8.61 18.25 -36.21
CA TYR A 14 -9.35 19.50 -36.20
C TYR A 14 -8.57 20.68 -35.61
N GLY A 15 -7.30 20.50 -35.22
CA GLY A 15 -6.44 21.59 -34.74
C GLY A 15 -6.78 22.10 -33.33
N ASN A 16 -7.52 21.33 -32.52
CA ASN A 16 -7.82 21.71 -31.14
C ASN A 16 -6.57 21.60 -30.26
N TYR A 17 -6.38 22.60 -29.41
CA TYR A 17 -5.34 22.57 -28.37
C TYR A 17 -5.56 21.37 -27.44
N ARG A 18 -4.58 20.46 -27.40
CA ARG A 18 -4.51 19.41 -26.39
C ARG A 18 -3.66 19.92 -25.23
N PRO A 19 -4.17 19.88 -23.97
CA PRO A 19 -3.37 20.27 -22.83
C PRO A 19 -2.15 19.34 -22.70
N PRO A 20 -1.04 19.83 -22.10
CA PRO A 20 0.13 19.00 -21.85
C PRO A 20 -0.23 17.81 -20.95
N ILE A 21 0.51 16.70 -21.06
CA ILE A 21 0.18 15.45 -20.36
C ILE A 21 0.15 15.66 -18.83
N GLU A 22 0.99 16.56 -18.32
CA GLU A 22 1.04 16.96 -16.90
C GLU A 22 -0.31 17.50 -16.40
N ALA A 23 -1.05 18.21 -17.25
CA ALA A 23 -2.36 18.75 -16.88
C ALA A 23 -3.44 17.65 -16.80
N LEU A 24 -3.28 16.57 -17.57
CA LEU A 24 -4.17 15.40 -17.57
C LEU A 24 -3.91 14.46 -16.39
N ARG A 25 -2.68 14.44 -15.86
CA ARG A 25 -2.35 13.66 -14.66
C ARG A 25 -3.12 14.19 -13.45
N VAL A 26 -3.64 13.29 -12.63
CA VAL A 26 -4.36 13.63 -11.40
C VAL A 26 -3.36 14.09 -10.34
N GLY A 27 -3.63 15.20 -9.65
CA GLY A 27 -2.78 15.73 -8.58
C GLY A 27 -2.87 14.95 -7.25
N PHE A 28 -2.23 15.46 -6.20
CA PHE A 28 -2.11 14.77 -4.91
C PHE A 28 -3.45 14.51 -4.21
N GLY A 29 -4.36 15.49 -4.14
CA GLY A 29 -5.60 15.41 -3.33
C GLY A 29 -6.47 14.16 -3.60
N PRO A 30 -6.93 13.93 -4.84
CA PRO A 30 -7.71 12.72 -5.17
C PRO A 30 -6.93 11.42 -4.92
N ARG A 31 -5.60 11.42 -5.07
CA ARG A 31 -4.76 10.25 -4.78
C ARG A 31 -4.71 9.97 -3.28
N ALA A 32 -4.58 11.01 -2.45
CA ALA A 32 -4.63 10.91 -1.01
C ALA A 32 -6.01 10.42 -0.54
N GLY A 33 -7.10 10.92 -1.14
CA GLY A 33 -8.45 10.43 -0.90
C GLY A 33 -8.60 8.93 -1.21
N ALA A 34 -8.09 8.48 -2.35
CA ALA A 34 -8.08 7.05 -2.68
C ALA A 34 -7.28 6.23 -1.67
N ALA A 35 -6.11 6.73 -1.24
CA ALA A 35 -5.28 6.07 -0.24
C ALA A 35 -5.98 5.96 1.13
N VAL A 36 -6.75 6.98 1.55
CA VAL A 36 -7.54 6.91 2.79
C VAL A 36 -8.61 5.81 2.69
N ILE A 37 -9.31 5.72 1.56
CA ILE A 37 -10.31 4.66 1.34
C ILE A 37 -9.63 3.28 1.38
N ASP A 38 -8.49 3.13 0.70
CA ASP A 38 -7.73 1.88 0.69
C ASP A 38 -7.28 1.47 2.11
N VAL A 39 -6.73 2.40 2.91
CA VAL A 39 -6.31 2.14 4.30
C VAL A 39 -7.48 1.67 5.17
N LEU A 40 -8.67 2.28 5.02
CA LEU A 40 -9.86 1.85 5.77
C LEU A 40 -10.30 0.43 5.37
N LEU A 41 -10.28 0.11 4.07
CA LEU A 41 -10.63 -1.22 3.57
C LEU A 41 -9.62 -2.28 4.00
N GLU A 42 -8.32 -1.98 3.89
CA GLU A 42 -7.23 -2.85 4.36
C GLU A 42 -7.34 -3.12 5.86
N THR A 43 -7.60 -2.07 6.66
CA THR A 43 -7.77 -2.20 8.11
C THR A 43 -8.99 -3.04 8.46
N ALA A 44 -10.14 -2.81 7.80
CA ALA A 44 -11.34 -3.59 8.01
C ALA A 44 -11.11 -5.08 7.68
N LEU A 45 -10.44 -5.37 6.55
CA LEU A 45 -10.10 -6.73 6.17
C LEU A 45 -9.13 -7.40 7.16
N ALA A 46 -8.10 -6.68 7.63
CA ALA A 46 -7.18 -7.19 8.64
C ALA A 46 -7.90 -7.49 9.97
N ILE A 47 -8.86 -6.65 10.38
CA ILE A 47 -9.67 -6.93 11.56
C ILE A 47 -10.53 -8.19 11.36
N ILE A 48 -11.23 -8.30 10.23
CA ILE A 48 -12.08 -9.46 9.93
C ILE A 48 -11.26 -10.75 9.94
N ILE A 49 -10.12 -10.77 9.25
CA ILE A 49 -9.25 -11.94 9.21
C ILE A 49 -8.66 -12.22 10.60
N GLY A 50 -8.21 -11.19 11.33
CA GLY A 50 -7.73 -11.35 12.70
C GLY A 50 -8.77 -11.98 13.64
N LEU A 51 -10.04 -11.57 13.55
CA LEU A 51 -11.14 -12.18 14.31
C LEU A 51 -11.38 -13.65 13.93
N VAL A 52 -11.31 -13.98 12.64
CA VAL A 52 -11.41 -15.38 12.19
C VAL A 52 -10.27 -16.21 12.77
N LEU A 53 -9.02 -15.74 12.68
CA LEU A 53 -7.86 -16.45 13.21
C LEU A 53 -7.93 -16.63 14.73
N LEU A 54 -8.41 -15.62 15.46
CA LEU A 54 -8.64 -15.70 16.90
C LEU A 54 -9.71 -16.73 17.24
N SER A 55 -10.80 -16.81 16.46
CA SER A 55 -11.86 -17.81 16.66
C SER A 55 -11.41 -19.26 16.43
N MET A 56 -10.32 -19.44 15.68
CA MET A 56 -9.68 -20.73 15.43
C MET A 56 -8.65 -21.10 16.50
N ASP A 57 -8.53 -20.29 17.57
CA ASP A 57 -7.53 -20.40 18.63
C ASP A 57 -6.09 -20.48 18.07
N MET A 58 -5.84 -19.73 16.99
CA MET A 58 -4.53 -19.74 16.34
C MET A 58 -3.51 -19.01 17.22
N GLN A 59 -2.50 -19.74 17.68
CA GLN A 59 -1.40 -19.17 18.46
C GLN A 59 -0.23 -18.83 17.55
N LEU A 60 0.07 -17.53 17.45
CA LEU A 60 1.09 -17.00 16.57
C LEU A 60 2.18 -16.31 17.39
N ASN A 61 3.43 -16.76 17.23
CA ASN A 61 4.59 -16.20 17.92
C ASN A 61 5.41 -15.35 16.95
N PHE A 62 4.88 -14.17 16.58
CA PHE A 62 5.57 -13.23 15.69
C PHE A 62 6.36 -12.14 16.40
N LEU A 63 6.24 -12.06 17.72
CA LEU A 63 7.02 -11.13 18.51
C LEU A 63 8.40 -11.73 18.78
N THR A 64 9.42 -10.89 18.64
CA THR A 64 10.76 -11.24 19.11
C THR A 64 10.76 -11.40 20.63
N ALA A 65 11.75 -12.12 21.18
CA ALA A 65 11.88 -12.28 22.64
C ALA A 65 11.96 -10.92 23.37
N GLU A 66 12.63 -9.95 22.76
CA GLU A 66 12.75 -8.57 23.28
C GLU A 66 11.40 -7.82 23.28
N GLN A 67 10.62 -7.92 22.19
CA GLN A 67 9.28 -7.34 22.12
C GLN A 67 8.33 -8.00 23.12
N LEU A 68 8.46 -9.31 23.33
CA LEU A 68 7.65 -10.04 24.28
C LEU A 68 8.00 -9.66 25.73
N GLU A 69 9.29 -9.53 26.06
CA GLU A 69 9.76 -9.10 27.38
C GLU A 69 9.32 -7.65 27.70
N SER A 70 9.47 -6.73 26.75
CA SER A 70 9.03 -5.34 26.92
C SER A 70 7.52 -5.24 27.15
N LEU A 71 6.71 -5.97 26.37
CA LEU A 71 5.25 -6.02 26.57
C LEU A 71 4.90 -6.64 27.93
N GLN A 72 5.51 -7.76 28.31
CA GLN A 72 5.28 -8.39 29.62
C GLN A 72 5.64 -7.46 30.78
N THR A 73 6.71 -6.67 30.65
CA THR A 73 7.11 -5.69 31.66
C THR A 73 6.07 -4.59 31.80
N ILE A 74 5.56 -4.04 30.68
CA ILE A 74 4.48 -3.05 30.69
C ILE A 74 3.23 -3.63 31.34
N TYR A 75 2.84 -4.86 31.00
CA TYR A 75 1.64 -5.49 31.56
C TYR A 75 1.76 -5.79 33.05
N LYS A 76 2.94 -6.21 33.53
CA LYS A 76 3.21 -6.35 34.96
C LYS A 76 3.08 -5.02 35.70
N LEU A 77 3.56 -3.93 35.12
CA LEU A 77 3.42 -2.58 35.70
C LEU A 77 1.97 -2.11 35.75
N LEU A 78 1.13 -2.55 34.81
CA LEU A 78 -0.32 -2.30 34.80
C LEU A 78 -1.09 -3.19 35.80
N GLY A 79 -0.40 -4.04 36.57
CA GLY A 79 -1.02 -4.92 37.57
C GLY A 79 -1.73 -6.14 36.98
N MET A 80 -1.48 -6.46 35.70
CA MET A 80 -2.10 -7.61 35.06
C MET A 80 -1.47 -8.93 35.51
N SER A 81 -2.28 -9.98 35.61
CA SER A 81 -1.79 -11.34 35.82
C SER A 81 -1.04 -11.86 34.58
N GLN A 82 -0.17 -12.86 34.77
CA GLN A 82 0.59 -13.46 33.65
C GLN A 82 -0.33 -14.09 32.58
N SER A 83 -1.46 -14.68 32.99
CA SER A 83 -2.43 -15.28 32.06
C SER A 83 -3.14 -14.24 31.20
N GLU A 84 -3.52 -13.10 31.77
CA GLU A 84 -4.15 -12.01 31.01
C GLU A 84 -3.15 -11.38 30.04
N ALA A 85 -1.90 -11.20 30.47
CA ALA A 85 -0.83 -10.69 29.61
C ALA A 85 -0.57 -11.62 28.42
N ALA A 86 -0.53 -12.94 28.64
CA ALA A 86 -0.35 -13.93 27.57
C ALA A 86 -1.48 -13.89 26.54
N SER A 87 -2.73 -13.77 27.00
CA SER A 87 -3.90 -13.67 26.11
C SER A 87 -3.87 -12.39 25.26
N LEU A 88 -3.50 -11.24 25.84
CA LEU A 88 -3.35 -10.00 25.08
C LEU A 88 -2.21 -10.08 24.05
N VAL A 89 -1.06 -10.65 24.43
CA VAL A 89 0.07 -10.84 23.51
C VAL A 89 -0.32 -11.71 22.32
N SER A 90 -1.03 -12.82 22.56
CA SER A 90 -1.55 -13.68 21.48
C SER A 90 -2.50 -12.89 20.56
N THR A 91 -3.44 -12.15 21.15
CA THR A 91 -4.42 -11.33 20.40
C THR A 91 -3.71 -10.30 19.51
N ILE A 92 -2.77 -9.54 20.07
CA ILE A 92 -1.97 -8.54 19.34
C ILE A 92 -1.19 -9.21 18.20
N SER A 93 -0.60 -10.39 18.46
CA SER A 93 0.19 -11.12 17.45
C SER A 93 -0.67 -11.57 16.27
N VAL A 94 -1.89 -12.06 16.53
CA VAL A 94 -2.84 -12.47 15.48
C VAL A 94 -3.25 -11.29 14.61
N PHE A 95 -3.63 -10.15 15.21
CA PHE A 95 -3.99 -8.96 14.44
C PHE A 95 -2.80 -8.36 13.68
N THR A 96 -1.61 -8.36 14.29
CA THR A 96 -0.38 -7.91 13.63
C THR A 96 -0.06 -8.76 12.40
N PHE A 97 -0.14 -10.09 12.55
CA PHE A 97 0.06 -11.02 11.45
C PHE A 97 -0.95 -10.80 10.32
N SER A 98 -2.23 -10.70 10.68
CA SER A 98 -3.29 -10.43 9.71
C SER A 98 -3.02 -9.12 8.95
N GLY A 99 -2.64 -8.06 9.65
CA GLY A 99 -2.23 -6.80 9.05
C GLY A 99 -1.09 -6.97 8.05
N ILE A 100 -0.02 -7.70 8.39
CA ILE A 100 1.12 -7.94 7.50
C ILE A 100 0.68 -8.68 6.22
N VAL A 101 -0.14 -9.72 6.36
CA VAL A 101 -0.66 -10.50 5.22
C VAL A 101 -1.53 -9.62 4.32
N ILE A 102 -2.45 -8.85 4.88
CA ILE A 102 -3.35 -7.98 4.11
C ILE A 102 -2.60 -6.86 3.40
N ASN A 103 -1.57 -6.28 4.02
CA ASN A 103 -0.71 -5.26 3.41
C ASN A 103 0.05 -5.77 2.16
N VAL A 104 0.19 -7.09 1.99
CA VAL A 104 0.75 -7.69 0.77
C VAL A 104 -0.34 -8.13 -0.20
N ALA A 105 -1.39 -8.77 0.31
CA ALA A 105 -2.44 -9.35 -0.51
C ALA A 105 -3.33 -8.27 -1.17
N TYR A 106 -3.69 -7.21 -0.45
CA TYR A 106 -4.61 -6.20 -0.95
C TYR A 106 -4.01 -5.37 -2.11
N PRO A 107 -2.76 -4.88 -2.04
CA PRO A 107 -2.17 -4.17 -3.17
C PRO A 107 -1.97 -5.01 -4.43
N ALA A 108 -2.00 -6.35 -4.33
CA ALA A 108 -1.95 -7.23 -5.50
C ALA A 108 -3.10 -6.95 -6.49
N ILE A 109 -4.25 -6.46 -6.00
CA ILE A 109 -5.36 -5.98 -6.84
C ILE A 109 -4.88 -4.88 -7.79
N GLU A 110 -4.06 -3.94 -7.29
CA GLU A 110 -3.47 -2.88 -8.10
C GLU A 110 -2.52 -3.47 -9.15
N GLY A 111 -1.69 -4.44 -8.77
CA GLY A 111 -0.74 -5.10 -9.68
C GLY A 111 -1.42 -5.84 -10.83
N LEU A 112 -2.62 -6.39 -10.59
CA LEU A 112 -3.38 -7.13 -11.59
C LEU A 112 -4.29 -6.25 -12.46
N THR A 113 -4.77 -5.12 -11.93
CA THR A 113 -5.83 -4.32 -12.58
C THR A 113 -5.45 -2.88 -12.89
N GLY A 114 -4.31 -2.40 -12.38
CA GLY A 114 -3.91 -0.99 -12.45
C GLY A 114 -4.74 -0.05 -11.58
N ARG A 115 -5.62 -0.60 -10.72
CA ARG A 115 -6.52 0.15 -9.84
C ARG A 115 -6.60 -0.53 -8.47
N THR A 116 -6.66 0.27 -7.42
CA THR A 116 -7.12 -0.20 -6.09
C THR A 116 -8.62 0.06 -5.96
N PRO A 117 -9.33 -0.60 -5.04
CA PRO A 117 -10.73 -0.29 -4.76
C PRO A 117 -10.98 1.20 -4.43
N GLY A 118 -10.10 1.86 -3.67
CA GLY A 118 -10.18 3.30 -3.41
C GLY A 118 -9.98 4.16 -4.66
N LYS A 119 -9.07 3.77 -5.55
CA LYS A 119 -8.93 4.42 -6.87
C LYS A 119 -10.17 4.23 -7.73
N LEU A 120 -10.74 3.02 -7.74
CA LEU A 120 -11.98 2.72 -8.47
C LEU A 120 -13.12 3.61 -7.99
N ALA A 121 -13.28 3.76 -6.67
CA ALA A 121 -14.30 4.62 -6.06
C ALA A 121 -14.19 6.09 -6.48
N LEU A 122 -12.97 6.57 -6.78
CA LEU A 122 -12.72 7.95 -7.22
C LEU A 122 -12.53 8.09 -8.74
N GLY A 123 -12.79 7.04 -9.50
CA GLY A 123 -12.63 7.04 -10.96
C GLY A 123 -11.19 7.29 -11.39
N LEU A 124 -10.23 6.64 -10.74
CA LEU A 124 -8.79 6.81 -10.99
C LEU A 124 -8.18 5.53 -11.59
N VAL A 125 -7.20 5.70 -12.47
CA VAL A 125 -6.47 4.59 -13.10
C VAL A 125 -4.98 4.88 -13.22
N VAL A 126 -4.14 3.84 -13.07
CA VAL A 126 -2.71 3.90 -13.34
C VAL A 126 -2.45 3.62 -14.83
N ALA A 127 -1.70 4.48 -15.49
CA ALA A 127 -1.25 4.32 -16.88
C ALA A 127 0.24 4.61 -17.01
N HIS A 128 0.78 4.52 -18.22
CA HIS A 128 2.12 5.04 -18.50
C HIS A 128 2.17 6.56 -18.26
N ALA A 129 3.34 7.08 -17.89
CA ALA A 129 3.49 8.50 -17.60
C ALA A 129 3.18 9.42 -18.79
N ASP A 130 3.29 8.90 -20.02
CA ASP A 130 2.97 9.57 -21.28
C ASP A 130 1.48 9.54 -21.66
N GLY A 131 0.64 8.87 -20.86
CA GLY A 131 -0.80 8.74 -21.10
C GLY A 131 -1.20 7.46 -21.83
N GLN A 132 -0.26 6.64 -22.30
CA GLN A 132 -0.59 5.37 -22.92
C GLN A 132 -1.19 4.38 -21.91
N ARG A 133 -2.00 3.45 -22.44
CA ARG A 133 -2.65 2.39 -21.67
C ARG A 133 -1.65 1.58 -20.87
N GLY A 134 -1.93 1.37 -19.58
CA GLY A 134 -1.07 0.56 -18.73
C GLY A 134 -1.09 -0.92 -19.12
N THR A 135 -0.01 -1.62 -18.79
CA THR A 135 0.10 -3.08 -18.94
C THR A 135 0.24 -3.73 -17.57
N MET A 136 -0.04 -5.03 -17.47
CA MET A 136 0.11 -5.78 -16.22
C MET A 136 1.54 -5.69 -15.66
N GLY A 137 2.57 -5.80 -16.51
CA GLY A 137 3.96 -5.67 -16.08
C GLY A 137 4.27 -4.28 -15.48
N LEU A 138 3.70 -3.23 -16.06
CA LEU A 138 3.82 -1.86 -15.54
C LEU A 138 3.17 -1.73 -14.16
N TRP A 139 1.94 -2.26 -14.01
CA TRP A 139 1.20 -2.20 -12.75
C TRP A 139 1.88 -3.01 -11.65
N MET A 140 2.36 -4.22 -11.95
CA MET A 140 3.12 -5.04 -11.01
C MET A 140 4.39 -4.32 -10.55
N LYS A 141 5.17 -3.74 -11.48
CA LYS A 141 6.37 -2.95 -11.15
C LYS A 141 6.02 -1.82 -10.18
N ARG A 142 4.99 -1.04 -10.49
CA ARG A 142 4.53 0.06 -9.62
C ARG A 142 4.09 -0.46 -8.24
N MET A 143 3.34 -1.56 -8.21
CA MET A 143 2.83 -2.17 -6.99
C MET A 143 3.97 -2.61 -6.06
N PHE A 144 5.00 -3.28 -6.58
CA PHE A 144 6.17 -3.67 -5.79
C PHE A 144 6.95 -2.47 -5.25
N ILE A 145 7.21 -1.45 -6.08
CA ILE A 145 7.93 -0.25 -5.65
C ILE A 145 7.14 0.50 -4.57
N LYS A 146 5.83 0.70 -4.79
CA LYS A 146 4.96 1.43 -3.87
C LYS A 146 4.84 0.72 -2.52
N ASN A 147 4.80 -0.61 -2.51
CA ASN A 147 4.57 -1.40 -1.30
C ASN A 147 5.83 -2.16 -0.85
N ILE A 148 7.02 -1.70 -1.25
CA ILE A 148 8.28 -2.41 -0.96
C ILE A 148 8.48 -2.66 0.54
N SER A 149 8.08 -1.71 1.38
CA SER A 149 8.11 -1.84 2.84
C SER A 149 7.25 -2.99 3.34
N ALA A 150 6.04 -3.17 2.80
CA ALA A 150 5.15 -4.27 3.15
C ALA A 150 5.73 -5.62 2.74
N PHE A 151 6.32 -5.73 1.54
CA PHE A 151 6.99 -6.95 1.10
C PHE A 151 8.19 -7.30 1.98
N LEU A 152 9.03 -6.32 2.33
CA LEU A 152 10.17 -6.55 3.22
C LEU A 152 9.73 -6.97 4.62
N ARG A 153 8.68 -6.34 5.16
CA ARG A 153 8.10 -6.71 6.46
C ARG A 153 7.48 -8.10 6.44
N PHE A 154 6.85 -8.50 5.33
CA PHE A 154 6.34 -9.86 5.15
C PHE A 154 7.49 -10.88 5.13
N LEU A 155 8.60 -10.58 4.46
CA LEU A 155 9.79 -11.44 4.50
C LEU A 155 10.45 -11.48 5.89
N ALA A 156 10.40 -10.37 6.63
CA ALA A 156 10.93 -10.26 7.99
C ALA A 156 10.20 -11.12 9.03
N ILE A 157 9.05 -11.72 8.66
CA ILE A 157 8.40 -12.76 9.45
C ILE A 157 9.35 -13.95 9.66
N LEU A 158 10.20 -14.26 8.68
CA LEU A 158 11.20 -15.30 8.82
C LEU A 158 12.30 -14.80 9.77
N PRO A 159 12.61 -15.49 10.89
CA PRO A 159 13.56 -14.99 11.89
C PRO A 159 14.94 -14.63 11.32
N ALA A 160 15.42 -15.40 10.34
CA ALA A 160 16.68 -15.16 9.64
C ALA A 160 16.71 -13.86 8.82
N LEU A 161 15.54 -13.29 8.51
CA LEU A 161 15.36 -12.08 7.72
C LEU A 161 14.78 -10.91 8.53
N SER A 162 14.73 -11.02 9.87
CA SER A 162 14.19 -9.97 10.75
C SER A 162 14.81 -8.58 10.56
N PHE A 163 16.08 -8.51 10.14
CA PHE A 163 16.74 -7.24 9.81
C PHE A 163 16.08 -6.48 8.64
N LEU A 164 15.31 -7.16 7.79
CA LEU A 164 14.55 -6.53 6.70
C LEU A 164 13.44 -5.61 7.22
N ASP A 165 12.99 -5.75 8.48
CA ASP A 165 12.00 -4.85 9.06
C ASP A 165 12.54 -3.42 9.22
N TYR A 166 13.82 -3.28 9.59
CA TYR A 166 14.49 -1.97 9.65
C TYR A 166 14.60 -1.33 8.26
N LEU A 167 14.99 -2.12 7.25
CA LEU A 167 15.07 -1.64 5.88
C LEU A 167 13.67 -1.30 5.32
N GLY A 168 12.68 -2.13 5.61
CA GLY A 168 11.28 -1.92 5.25
C GLY A 168 10.74 -0.63 5.85
N SER A 169 11.02 -0.37 7.13
CA SER A 169 10.64 0.86 7.81
C SER A 169 11.25 2.10 7.17
N PHE A 170 12.57 2.06 6.88
CA PHE A 170 13.26 3.15 6.19
C PHE A 170 12.67 3.41 4.79
N LEU A 171 12.51 2.37 3.97
CA LEU A 171 11.91 2.52 2.64
C LEU A 171 10.45 2.98 2.71
N GLY A 172 9.71 2.59 3.74
CA GLY A 172 8.35 3.07 4.00
C GLY A 172 8.31 4.59 4.15
N ILE A 173 9.23 5.15 4.95
CA ILE A 173 9.37 6.61 5.10
C ILE A 173 9.71 7.26 3.75
N VAL A 174 10.66 6.70 3.01
CA VAL A 174 11.06 7.21 1.67
C VAL A 174 9.86 7.24 0.72
N ILE A 175 9.03 6.19 0.70
CA ILE A 175 7.83 6.14 -0.15
C ILE A 175 6.78 7.16 0.31
N ILE A 176 6.52 7.28 1.62
CA ILE A 176 5.57 8.26 2.16
C ILE A 176 5.99 9.69 1.82
N VAL A 177 7.25 10.05 2.08
CA VAL A 177 7.80 11.36 1.69
C VAL A 177 7.74 11.54 0.18
N GLY A 178 8.07 10.50 -0.58
CA GLY A 178 8.00 10.49 -2.04
C GLY A 178 6.59 10.68 -2.62
N CYS A 179 5.52 10.37 -1.87
CA CYS A 179 4.15 10.66 -2.30
C CYS A 179 3.89 12.16 -2.49
N PHE A 180 4.55 13.02 -1.70
CA PHE A 180 4.39 14.48 -1.80
C PHE A 180 5.00 15.07 -3.07
N PHE A 181 5.84 14.34 -3.82
CA PHE A 181 6.33 14.80 -5.12
C PHE A 181 5.19 14.98 -6.14
N ALA A 182 4.03 14.36 -5.91
CA ALA A 182 2.82 14.58 -6.71
C ALA A 182 2.19 15.98 -6.52
N LEU A 183 2.68 16.80 -5.58
CA LEU A 183 2.34 18.22 -5.46
C LEU A 183 3.07 19.10 -6.49
N GLY A 184 4.15 18.60 -7.08
CA GLY A 184 4.90 19.31 -8.12
C GLY A 184 4.15 19.39 -9.45
N TYR A 185 4.70 20.19 -10.37
CA TYR A 185 4.12 20.42 -11.70
C TYR A 185 3.83 19.13 -12.47
N ASP A 186 4.75 18.16 -12.43
CA ASP A 186 4.62 16.89 -13.15
C ASP A 186 3.48 16.00 -12.63
N ARG A 187 3.00 16.26 -11.40
CA ARG A 187 2.04 15.43 -10.66
C ARG A 187 2.46 13.96 -10.58
N LEU A 188 3.74 13.68 -10.34
CA LEU A 188 4.30 12.33 -10.21
C LEU A 188 4.87 12.10 -8.81
N ALA A 189 4.37 11.08 -8.11
CA ALA A 189 4.99 10.62 -6.87
C ALA A 189 6.34 9.93 -7.16
N LEU A 190 7.18 9.73 -6.14
CA LEU A 190 8.46 9.04 -6.30
C LEU A 190 8.31 7.65 -6.92
N HIS A 191 7.38 6.84 -6.41
CA HIS A 191 7.11 5.51 -6.95
C HIS A 191 6.54 5.55 -8.37
N ASP A 192 5.85 6.63 -8.75
CA ASP A 192 5.38 6.84 -10.12
C ASP A 192 6.57 7.07 -11.07
N ARG A 193 7.52 7.92 -10.66
CA ARG A 193 8.75 8.22 -11.42
C ARG A 193 9.61 6.97 -11.63
N ILE A 194 9.82 6.17 -10.59
CA ILE A 194 10.62 4.94 -10.67
C ILE A 194 9.91 3.89 -11.54
N ALA A 195 8.58 3.79 -11.42
CA ALA A 195 7.79 2.83 -12.19
C ALA A 195 7.61 3.24 -13.66
N GLY A 196 7.68 4.54 -13.98
CA GLY A 196 7.35 5.07 -15.31
C GLY A 196 5.83 5.20 -15.51
N THR A 197 5.10 5.53 -14.44
CA THR A 197 3.63 5.55 -14.41
C THR A 197 3.08 6.92 -14.04
N ALA A 198 1.80 7.14 -14.29
CA ALA A 198 1.04 8.25 -13.72
C ALA A 198 -0.42 7.84 -13.44
N VAL A 199 -1.13 8.65 -12.66
CA VAL A 199 -2.55 8.44 -12.34
C VAL A 199 -3.41 9.39 -13.16
N PHE A 200 -4.46 8.87 -13.78
CA PHE A 200 -5.41 9.60 -14.62
C PHE A 200 -6.85 9.39 -14.14
N ARG A 201 -7.76 10.26 -14.59
CA ARG A 201 -9.20 10.03 -14.45
C ARG A 201 -9.64 8.93 -15.43
N THR A 202 -10.58 8.12 -15.01
CA THR A 202 -11.32 7.21 -15.90
C THR A 202 -12.46 8.02 -16.51
N SER A 203 -12.52 8.03 -17.84
CA SER A 203 -13.63 8.56 -18.65
C SER A 203 -14.90 7.75 -18.47
#